data_AF-A0A7V9R223-F1
#
_entry.id   AF-A0A7V9R223-F1
#
_cell.length_a   1.000
_cell.length_b   1.000
_cell.length_c   1.000
_cell.angle_alpha   90.00
_cell.angle_beta   90.00
_cell.angle_gamma   90.00
#
_symmetry.space_group_name_H-M   'P 1'
#
loop_
_entity.id
_entity.type
_entity.pdbx_description
1 polymer ?
#
loop_
_entity_poly.entity_id
_entity_poly.type
_entity_poly.pdbx_seq_one_letter_code
_entity_poly.pdbx_strand_id
1 'polypeptide(L)' 'MTETDSRRANSNGGASKRGRGLKIERIFTTEGTHPYDEVTWQRRDVVQQNWKTGETVFEQRGVEFPDFWSVNAST' A
#
# COMPACT_ATOMS: atom_id res chain seq x y z
N MET A 1 40.37 -0.81 -37.34
CA MET A 1 38.95 -1.03 -36.99
C MET A 1 38.34 0.36 -36.82
N THR A 2 37.96 1.06 -37.91
CA THR A 2 36.58 1.15 -38.48
C THR A 2 35.53 1.40 -37.39
N GLU A 3 34.61 2.35 -37.44
CA GLU A 3 34.27 3.49 -38.29
C GLU A 3 33.14 4.20 -37.49
N THR A 4 33.21 5.52 -37.29
CA THR A 4 32.17 6.26 -36.56
C THR A 4 31.02 6.59 -37.51
N ASP A 5 29.89 5.87 -37.44
CA ASP A 5 28.71 6.19 -38.24
C ASP A 5 27.82 7.22 -37.52
N SER A 6 27.85 8.45 -38.02
CA SER A 6 27.05 9.57 -37.54
C SER A 6 25.66 9.53 -38.15
N ARG A 7 24.70 8.82 -37.54
CA ARG A 7 23.29 8.91 -37.94
C ARG A 7 22.58 10.03 -37.18
N ARG A 8 22.48 11.19 -37.83
CA ARG A 8 21.50 12.24 -37.48
C ARG A 8 20.10 11.72 -37.81
N ALA A 9 19.34 11.33 -36.79
CA ALA A 9 17.91 11.10 -36.96
C ALA A 9 17.20 12.46 -37.02
N ASN A 10 16.76 12.82 -38.22
CA ASN A 10 15.92 13.99 -38.47
C ASN A 10 14.60 13.84 -37.70
N SER A 11 14.29 14.84 -36.89
CA SER A 11 13.06 14.97 -36.11
C SER A 11 11.83 14.99 -37.02
N ASN A 12 10.93 14.03 -36.86
CA ASN A 12 9.54 14.24 -37.24
C ASN A 12 8.68 14.06 -35.98
N GLY A 13 8.33 15.21 -35.39
CA GLY A 13 7.50 15.31 -34.21
C GLY A 13 6.09 14.83 -34.48
N GLY A 14 5.89 13.52 -34.47
CA GLY A 14 4.60 12.94 -34.17
C GLY A 14 4.38 13.16 -32.69
N ALA A 15 3.72 14.26 -32.32
CA ALA A 15 3.11 14.37 -31.01
C ALA A 15 2.20 13.15 -30.86
N SER A 16 2.68 12.11 -30.18
CA SER A 16 1.83 11.03 -29.76
C SER A 16 0.71 11.73 -29.01
N LYS A 17 -0.51 11.62 -29.53
CA LYS A 17 -1.70 12.03 -28.79
C LYS A 17 -1.61 11.22 -27.50
N ARG A 18 -1.04 11.81 -26.44
CA ARG A 18 -1.06 11.23 -25.10
C ARG A 18 -2.53 10.99 -24.87
N GLY A 19 -2.93 9.72 -24.91
CA GLY A 19 -4.34 9.35 -24.76
C GLY A 19 -4.85 10.06 -23.52
N ARG A 20 -6.07 10.60 -23.59
CA ARG A 20 -6.71 11.17 -22.40
C ARG A 20 -6.59 10.09 -21.31
N GLY A 21 -5.92 10.43 -20.20
CA GLY A 21 -5.67 9.50 -19.11
C GLY A 21 -6.98 8.92 -18.56
N LEU A 22 -6.89 7.80 -17.85
CA LEU A 22 -8.04 7.19 -17.21
C LEU A 22 -8.65 8.17 -16.20
N LYS A 23 -9.95 8.41 -16.31
CA LYS A 23 -10.74 9.06 -15.26
C LYS A 23 -11.29 7.95 -14.38
N ILE A 24 -10.79 7.85 -13.15
CA ILE A 24 -11.26 6.89 -12.15
C ILE A 24 -11.99 7.70 -11.08
N GLU A 25 -13.25 7.37 -10.85
CA GLU A 25 -14.04 8.00 -9.80
C GLU A 25 -13.68 7.41 -8.43
N ARG A 26 -13.77 8.24 -7.39
CA ARG A 26 -13.61 7.79 -6.00
C ARG A 26 -14.91 7.12 -5.57
N ILE A 27 -14.83 5.86 -5.13
CA ILE A 27 -16.00 5.11 -4.66
C ILE A 27 -16.02 5.04 -3.12
N PHE A 28 -14.87 4.81 -2.50
CA PHE A 28 -14.74 4.54 -1.06
C PHE A 28 -13.85 5.55 -0.32
N THR A 29 -13.49 6.67 -0.96
CA THR A 29 -12.57 7.64 -0.36
C THR A 29 -13.08 9.05 -0.53
N THR A 30 -12.96 9.84 0.52
CA THR A 30 -13.36 11.25 0.50
C THR A 30 -12.19 12.10 -0.03
N GLU A 31 -12.47 13.11 -0.86
CA GLU A 31 -11.41 14.04 -1.32
C GLU A 31 -10.83 14.81 -0.12
N GLY A 32 -9.51 14.97 -0.09
CA GLY A 32 -8.81 15.71 0.97
C GLY A 32 -8.73 15.01 2.32
N THR A 33 -9.34 13.83 2.49
CA THR A 33 -9.29 13.05 3.73
C THR A 33 -8.33 11.87 3.56
N HIS A 34 -7.46 11.66 4.56
CA HIS A 34 -6.62 10.47 4.59
C HIS A 34 -7.47 9.28 5.07
N PRO A 35 -7.52 8.15 4.35
CA PRO A 35 -8.41 7.04 4.69
C PRO A 35 -8.24 6.48 6.12
N TYR A 36 -7.05 6.58 6.72
CA TYR A 36 -6.82 6.14 8.10
C TYR A 36 -7.42 7.07 9.16
N ASP A 37 -7.70 8.31 8.82
CA ASP A 37 -8.36 9.26 9.73
C ASP A 37 -9.87 9.00 9.79
N GLU A 38 -10.42 8.24 8.84
CA GLU A 38 -11.82 7.83 8.79
C GLU A 38 -12.12 6.60 9.66
N VAL A 39 -11.09 5.96 10.23
CA VAL A 39 -11.21 4.72 11.02
C VAL A 39 -10.84 5.00 12.48
N THR A 40 -11.63 4.47 13.41
CA THR A 40 -11.27 4.49 14.83
C THR A 40 -10.33 3.33 15.13
N TRP A 41 -9.17 3.63 15.73
CA TRP A 41 -8.13 2.63 16.02
C TRP A 41 -8.09 2.30 17.52
N GLN A 42 -7.87 1.03 17.83
CA GLN A 42 -7.59 0.53 19.18
C GLN A 42 -6.24 -0.17 19.20
N ARG A 43 -5.51 -0.05 20.31
CA ARG A 43 -4.25 -0.78 20.50
C ARG A 43 -4.51 -2.07 21.25
N ARG A 44 -4.00 -3.18 20.72
CA ARG A 44 -4.07 -4.50 21.37
C ARG A 44 -2.68 -5.12 21.41
N ASP A 45 -2.43 -5.85 22.49
CA ASP A 45 -1.25 -6.70 22.62
C ASP A 45 -1.63 -8.11 22.18
N VAL A 46 -0.90 -8.64 21.19
CA VAL A 46 -1.07 -10.00 20.68
C VAL A 46 0.02 -10.85 21.33
N VAL A 47 -0.39 -11.77 22.20
CA VAL A 47 0.51 -12.72 22.86
C VAL A 47 0.02 -14.13 22.57
N GLN A 48 0.84 -14.90 21.87
CA GLN A 48 0.60 -16.31 21.63
C GLN A 48 1.51 -17.13 22.55
N GLN A 49 0.90 -17.98 23.37
CA GLN A 49 1.61 -18.83 24.32
C GLN A 49 1.53 -20.30 23.90
N ASN A 50 2.60 -21.03 24.14
CA ASN A 50 2.64 -22.48 24.03
C ASN A 50 1.72 -23.07 25.11
N TRP A 51 0.68 -23.80 24.71
CA TRP A 51 -0.28 -24.38 25.65
C TRP A 51 0.33 -25.41 26.61
N LYS A 52 1.46 -26.02 26.25
CA LYS A 52 2.13 -27.08 27.03
C LYS A 52 3.18 -26.51 27.98
N THR A 53 3.95 -25.52 27.57
CA THR A 53 5.04 -24.95 28.39
C THR A 53 4.69 -23.61 29.02
N GLY A 54 3.61 -22.95 28.57
CA GLY A 54 3.25 -21.59 28.99
C GLY A 54 4.20 -20.52 28.43
N GLU A 55 5.20 -20.89 27.63
CA GLU A 55 6.16 -19.95 27.08
C GLU A 55 5.54 -19.12 25.95
N THR A 56 5.83 -17.82 25.94
CA THR A 56 5.46 -16.95 24.83
C THR A 56 6.23 -17.36 23.58
N VAL A 57 5.51 -17.80 22.55
CA VAL A 57 6.08 -18.18 21.25
C VAL A 57 6.01 -17.02 20.26
N PHE A 58 5.11 -16.06 20.49
CA PHE A 58 4.96 -14.86 19.67
C PHE A 58 4.40 -13.70 20.48
N GLU A 59 4.92 -12.50 20.26
CA GLU A 59 4.50 -11.29 20.94
C GLU A 59 4.57 -10.08 20.01
N GLN A 60 3.47 -9.33 19.91
CA GLN A 60 3.45 -7.99 19.33
C GLN A 60 2.62 -7.08 20.23
N ARG A 61 3.25 -6.04 20.76
CA ARG A 61 2.60 -5.07 21.66
C ARG A 61 2.22 -3.79 20.93
N GLY A 62 1.12 -3.20 21.35
CA GLY A 62 0.67 -1.87 20.88
C GLY A 62 0.28 -1.82 19.42
N VAL A 63 -0.14 -2.94 18.83
CA VAL A 63 -0.58 -3.01 17.43
C VAL A 63 -1.95 -2.37 17.29
N GLU A 64 -2.10 -1.53 16.26
CA GLU A 64 -3.34 -0.80 15.99
C GLU A 64 -4.29 -1.64 15.12
N PHE A 65 -5.51 -1.83 15.61
CA PHE A 65 -6.59 -2.50 14.91
C PHE A 65 -7.78 -1.55 14.78
N PRO A 66 -8.58 -1.63 13.70
CA PRO A 66 -9.87 -0.96 13.68
C PRO A 66 -10.75 -1.40 14.84
N ASP A 67 -11.51 -0.49 15.42
CA ASP A 67 -12.39 -0.73 16.57
C ASP A 67 -13.38 -1.89 16.31
N PHE A 68 -13.91 -1.95 15.08
CA PHE A 68 -14.90 -2.92 14.62
C PHE A 68 -14.33 -4.30 14.24
N TRP A 69 -13.00 -4.51 14.27
CA TRP A 69 -12.42 -5.83 14.00
C TRP A 69 -12.56 -6.76 15.21
N SER A 70 -12.98 -8.00 14.94
CA SER A 70 -13.03 -9.04 15.96
C SER A 70 -11.63 -9.39 16.49
N VAL A 71 -11.58 -9.97 17.68
CA VAL A 71 -10.31 -10.43 18.28
C VAL A 71 -9.64 -11.51 17.44
N ASN A 72 -10.41 -12.31 16.71
CA ASN A 72 -9.85 -13.35 15.82
C ASN A 72 -9.06 -12.76 14.64
N ALA A 73 -9.19 -11.46 14.34
CA ALA A 73 -8.41 -10.79 13.31
C ALA A 73 -6.98 -10.40 13.76
N SER A 74 -6.62 -10.67 15.03
CA SER A 74 -5.29 -10.42 15.58
C SER A 74 -4.47 -11.69 15.79
N THR A 75 -4.83 -12.82 15.15
CA THR A 75 -4.20 -14.13 15.38
C THR A 75 -3.02 -14.42 14.47
#